data_AF-A0A7Y9J3I9-F1
#
_entry.id   AF-A0A7Y9J3I9-F1
#
_cell.length_a   1.000
_cell.length_b   1.000
_cell.length_c   1.000
_cell.angle_alpha   90.00
_cell.angle_beta   90.00
_cell.angle_gamma   90.00
#
_symmetry.space_group_name_H-M   'P 1'
#
loop_
_entity.id
_entity.type
_entity.pdbx_description
1 polymer ?
#
loop_
_entity_poly.entity_id
_entity_poly.type
_entity_poly.pdbx_seq_one_letter_code
_entity_poly.pdbx_strand_id
1 'polypeptide(L)' 'MNAFPDAEQDVRDSIKRVTDSPFIKNEDSVRCFVLDVATGKLNEVR' A
#
# COMPACT_ATOMS: atom_id res chain seq x y z
N MET A 1 12.82 8.49 17.42
CA MET A 1 12.34 7.13 17.08
C MET A 1 10.92 7.31 16.54
N ASN A 2 10.79 7.67 15.26
CA ASN A 2 9.48 7.81 14.62
C ASN A 2 9.42 6.73 13.56
N ALA A 3 8.63 5.69 13.84
CA ALA A 3 8.26 4.69 12.86
C ALA A 3 7.62 5.42 11.68
N PHE A 4 8.14 5.18 10.48
CA PHE A 4 7.61 5.54 9.16
C PHE A 4 6.84 6.87 9.15
N PRO A 5 7.49 8.00 8.79
CA PRO A 5 6.84 9.31 8.80
C PRO A 5 5.60 9.37 7.88
N ASP A 6 5.44 8.42 6.96
CA ASP A 6 4.31 8.37 6.05
C ASP A 6 4.02 6.92 5.58
N ALA A 7 3.25 6.17 6.37
CA ALA A 7 2.86 4.80 6.04
C ALA A 7 2.07 4.72 4.72
N GLU A 8 1.36 5.79 4.36
CA GLU A 8 0.67 5.87 3.07
C GLU A 8 1.65 5.95 1.90
N GLN A 9 2.75 6.69 2.07
CA GLN A 9 3.79 6.78 1.04
C GLN A 9 4.52 5.43 0.83
N ASP A 10 4.81 4.71 1.91
CA ASP A 10 5.46 3.40 1.83
C ASP A 10 4.56 2.35 1.15
N VAL A 11 3.25 2.42 1.40
CA VAL A 11 2.25 1.58 0.71
C VAL A 11 2.14 1.96 -0.77
N ARG A 12 2.15 3.25 -1.13
CA ARG A 12 2.19 3.67 -2.55
C ARG A 12 3.42 3.17 -3.29
N ASP A 13 4.59 3.26 -2.67
CA ASP A 13 5.84 2.78 -3.27
C ASP A 13 5.84 1.24 -3.42
N SER A 14 5.21 0.53 -2.49
CA SER A 14 5.01 -0.92 -2.58
C SER A 14 4.04 -1.31 -3.70
N ILE A 15 2.91 -0.59 -3.85
CA ILE A 15 1.98 -0.78 -4.98
C ILE A 15 2.74 -0.62 -6.29
N LYS A 16 3.51 0.47 -6.43
CA LYS A 16 4.28 0.74 -7.63
C LYS A 16 5.24 -0.38 -7.97
N ARG A 17 5.91 -0.99 -6.98
CA ARG A 17 6.79 -2.16 -7.21
C ARG A 17 6.03 -3.40 -7.64
N VAL A 18 4.83 -3.63 -7.10
CA VAL A 18 3.97 -4.75 -7.45
C VAL A 18 3.46 -4.58 -8.89
N THR A 19 3.06 -3.37 -9.29
CA THR A 19 2.58 -3.03 -10.65
C THR A 19 3.70 -2.85 -11.68
N ASP A 20 4.93 -2.59 -11.27
CA ASP A 20 6.08 -2.54 -12.20
C ASP A 20 6.73 -3.94 -12.33
N SER A 21 6.16 -4.99 -11.72
CA SER A 21 6.76 -6.33 -11.65
C SER A 21 6.36 -7.20 -12.85
N PRO A 22 7.32 -7.63 -13.70
CA PRO A 22 7.01 -8.48 -14.86
C PRO A 22 6.52 -9.90 -14.49
N PHE A 23 6.50 -10.23 -13.21
CA PHE A 23 6.02 -11.52 -12.69
C PHE A 23 4.53 -11.52 -12.34
N ILE A 24 3.91 -10.34 -12.23
CA ILE A 24 2.49 -10.22 -11.91
C ILE A 24 1.73 -10.02 -13.21
N LYS A 25 1.10 -11.11 -13.67
CA LYS A 25 0.46 -11.16 -14.99
C LYS A 25 -0.87 -10.38 -15.08
N ASN A 26 -1.48 -10.08 -13.93
CA ASN A 26 -2.78 -9.39 -13.83
C ASN A 26 -2.71 -8.36 -12.70
N GLU A 27 -2.37 -7.13 -13.05
CA GLU A 27 -2.20 -6.02 -12.09
C GLU A 27 -3.50 -5.21 -11.90
N ASP A 28 -4.49 -5.41 -12.79
CA ASP A 28 -5.76 -4.67 -12.86
C ASP A 28 -6.68 -4.82 -11.62
N SER A 29 -6.35 -5.73 -10.69
CA SER A 29 -7.11 -5.96 -9.46
C SER A 29 -6.28 -5.86 -8.18
N VAL A 30 -5.09 -5.28 -8.25
CA VAL A 30 -4.29 -5.00 -7.05
C VAL A 30 -4.98 -3.88 -6.26
N ARG A 31 -5.34 -4.18 -5.00
CA ARG A 31 -5.89 -3.22 -4.04
C ARG A 31 -5.04 -3.22 -2.79
N CYS A 32 -4.75 -2.04 -2.27
CA CYS A 32 -3.96 -1.88 -1.08
C CYS A 32 -4.74 -1.13 -0.01
N PHE A 33 -4.47 -1.50 1.24
CA PHE A 33 -5.19 -0.99 2.39
C PHE A 33 -4.20 -0.66 3.50
N VAL A 34 -4.42 0.47 4.16
CA VAL A 34 -3.72 0.88 5.37
C VAL A 34 -4.66 0.68 6.55
N LEU A 35 -4.26 -0.17 7.49
CA LEU A 35 -4.95 -0.31 8.77
C LEU A 35 -4.49 0.78 9.72
N ASP A 36 -5.39 1.68 10.08
CA ASP A 36 -5.21 2.59 11.19
C ASP A 36 -5.46 1.83 12.50
N VAL A 37 -4.39 1.49 13.22
CA VAL A 37 -4.45 0.76 14.49
C VAL A 37 -5.07 1.56 15.64
N ALA A 38 -5.12 2.89 15.53
CA ALA A 38 -5.72 3.75 16.55
C ALA A 38 -7.25 3.82 16.42
N THR A 39 -7.76 3.80 15.19
CA THR A 39 -9.21 3.89 14.91
C THR A 39 -9.84 2.56 14.48
N GLY A 40 -9.03 1.56 14.15
CA GLY A 40 -9.46 0.27 13.61
C GLY A 40 -9.97 0.33 12.17
N LYS A 41 -9.73 1.43 11.45
CA LYS A 41 -10.24 1.64 10.09
C LYS A 41 -9.25 1.11 9.04
N LEU A 42 -9.77 0.42 8.03
CA LEU A 42 -9.03 0.18 6.79
C LEU A 42 -9.29 1.33 5.82
N ASN A 43 -8.23 2.00 5.41
CA ASN A 43 -8.28 3.00 4.35
C ASN A 43 -7.70 2.38 3.07
N GLU A 44 -8.48 2.36 2.00
CA GLU A 44 -7.98 1.93 0.69
C GLU A 44 -7.03 3.00 0.13
N VAL A 45 -5.85 2.57 -0.30
CA VAL A 45 -4.83 3.43 -0.90
C VAL A 45 -4.92 3.29 -2.42
N ARG A 46 -5.09 4.43 -3.11
CA ARG A 46 -5.07 4.55 -4.56
C ARG A 46 -3.80 5.24 -5.05
#